data_AF-S9QMK7-F1
#
_entry.id   AF-S9QMK7-F1
#
_cell.length_a   1.000
_cell.length_b   1.000
_cell.length_c   1.000
_cell.angle_alpha   90.00
_cell.angle_beta   90.00
_cell.angle_gamma   90.00
#
_symmetry.space_group_name_H-M   'P 1'
#
loop_
_entity.id
_entity.type
_entity.pdbx_description
1 polymer ?
#
loop_
_entity_poly.entity_id
_entity_poly.type
_entity_poly.pdbx_seq_one_letter_code
_entity_poly.pdbx_strand_id
1 'polypeptide(L)'
;MKLSSREARAFLRAPRPGIAAALITGEDAARVALARGDLVAAWAGPGAEAEMRIDRLAAAEIRRNPALLPDAVKARGFFPGTRVVVLDEATDGLAPALQTALEGWSAGDAHLVVAGAGLPARGALRRLFEAARHAVVIALYDDPPDPAEIEALLREADLHPDPEAYEAILAAAQSLPPGEFRGLLEKLSLYQSAGTEPLTAEAVAALAPATGEAGMEDLLLALSEGRKDRVPTLLARLSARGGAPVAVAIALARHWRAALLVKAARRRRGRACRPASPGRGDPASGDPARCGLAARSAGGGAAADRGSRSRAARRIHGAAGGLAGADAAQAGGAARSLIPGLP
;
A
#
# COMPACT_ATOMS: atom_id res chain seq x y z
N MET A 1 2.22 -27.66 -2.26
CA MET A 1 3.32 -27.01 -3.04
C MET A 1 3.17 -25.48 -3.08
N LYS A 2 4.25 -24.70 -3.02
CA LYS A 2 4.21 -23.23 -3.25
C LYS A 2 4.36 -22.91 -4.73
N LEU A 3 3.47 -22.09 -5.29
CA LEU A 3 3.58 -21.60 -6.67
C LEU A 3 4.43 -20.31 -6.73
N SER A 4 5.21 -20.17 -7.80
CA SER A 4 5.83 -18.88 -8.14
C SER A 4 4.76 -17.87 -8.60
N SER A 5 5.07 -16.56 -8.60
CA SER A 5 4.10 -15.52 -9.01
C SER A 5 3.55 -15.74 -10.43
N ARG A 6 4.41 -16.19 -11.36
CA ARG A 6 4.01 -16.51 -12.74
C ARG A 6 3.09 -17.73 -12.80
N GLU A 7 3.43 -18.80 -12.07
CA GLU A 7 2.60 -20.01 -12.01
C GLU A 7 1.29 -19.76 -11.30
N ALA A 8 1.28 -18.92 -10.26
CA ALA A 8 0.07 -18.50 -9.56
C ALA A 8 -0.90 -17.79 -10.52
N ARG A 9 -0.44 -16.81 -11.30
CA ARG A 9 -1.28 -16.14 -12.31
C ARG A 9 -1.84 -17.10 -13.36
N ALA A 10 -1.02 -18.04 -13.83
CA ALA A 10 -1.47 -19.07 -14.76
C ALA A 10 -2.52 -20.00 -14.12
N PHE A 11 -2.30 -20.39 -12.86
CA PHE A 11 -3.19 -21.27 -12.11
C PHE A 11 -4.53 -20.61 -11.78
N LEU A 12 -4.55 -19.32 -11.45
CA LEU A 12 -5.78 -18.56 -11.20
C LEU A 12 -6.70 -18.53 -12.43
N ARG A 13 -6.11 -18.45 -13.64
CA ARG A 13 -6.89 -18.47 -14.90
C ARG A 13 -7.27 -19.87 -15.35
N ALA A 14 -6.38 -20.85 -15.17
CA ALA A 14 -6.55 -22.21 -15.63
C ALA A 14 -6.05 -23.19 -14.55
N PRO A 15 -6.89 -23.49 -13.54
CA PRO A 15 -6.49 -24.36 -12.46
C PRO A 15 -6.40 -25.82 -12.94
N ARG A 16 -5.41 -26.56 -12.42
CA ARG A 16 -5.13 -27.93 -12.88
C ARG A 16 -6.17 -28.92 -12.33
N PRO A 17 -6.71 -29.83 -13.15
CA PRO A 17 -7.55 -30.92 -12.66
C PRO A 17 -6.71 -31.85 -11.77
N GLY A 18 -7.18 -32.14 -10.55
CA GLY A 18 -6.49 -32.99 -9.57
C GLY A 18 -5.85 -32.24 -8.39
N ILE A 19 -5.91 -30.91 -8.35
CA ILE A 19 -5.63 -30.14 -7.14
C ILE A 19 -6.92 -30.06 -6.30
N ALA A 20 -6.86 -30.52 -5.07
CA ALA A 20 -7.97 -30.50 -4.13
C ALA A 20 -8.19 -29.12 -3.50
N ALA A 21 -7.11 -28.41 -3.19
CA ALA A 21 -7.22 -27.15 -2.47
C ALA A 21 -6.18 -26.10 -2.86
N ALA A 22 -6.55 -24.83 -2.74
CA ALA A 22 -5.67 -23.69 -2.92
C ALA A 22 -5.77 -22.76 -1.72
N LEU A 23 -4.62 -22.42 -1.14
CA LEU A 23 -4.48 -21.38 -0.11
C LEU A 23 -4.01 -20.09 -0.77
N ILE A 24 -4.80 -19.04 -0.68
CA ILE A 24 -4.48 -17.69 -1.13
C ILE A 24 -4.15 -16.84 0.09
N THR A 25 -2.95 -16.26 0.11
CA THR A 25 -2.50 -15.38 1.19
C THR A 25 -1.85 -14.13 0.63
N GLY A 26 -2.12 -12.98 1.25
CA GLY A 26 -1.52 -11.71 0.89
C GLY A 26 -1.72 -10.67 1.98
N GLU A 27 -0.96 -9.58 1.93
CA GLU A 27 -1.13 -8.45 2.85
C GLU A 27 -2.35 -7.59 2.46
N ASP A 28 -2.60 -7.44 1.15
CA ASP A 28 -3.78 -6.76 0.61
C ASP A 28 -4.99 -7.70 0.52
N ALA A 29 -5.99 -7.44 1.36
CA ALA A 29 -7.25 -8.18 1.38
C ALA A 29 -8.05 -8.07 0.08
N ALA A 30 -7.99 -6.93 -0.63
CA ALA A 30 -8.71 -6.74 -1.89
C ALA A 30 -8.13 -7.63 -2.99
N ARG A 31 -6.80 -7.71 -3.09
CA ARG A 31 -6.12 -8.60 -4.04
C ARG A 31 -6.40 -10.07 -3.73
N VAL A 32 -6.41 -10.46 -2.46
CA VAL A 32 -6.78 -11.82 -2.03
C VAL A 32 -8.23 -12.14 -2.43
N ALA A 33 -9.16 -11.21 -2.19
CA ALA A 33 -10.56 -11.38 -2.54
C ALA A 33 -10.80 -11.55 -4.04
N LEU A 34 -10.08 -10.78 -4.87
CA LEU A 34 -10.17 -10.85 -6.33
C LEU A 34 -9.59 -12.17 -6.86
N ALA A 35 -8.37 -12.52 -6.44
CA ALA A 35 -7.75 -13.80 -6.85
C ALA A 35 -8.59 -15.01 -6.42
N ARG A 36 -9.22 -14.95 -5.24
CA ARG A 36 -10.18 -15.96 -4.80
C ARG A 36 -11.40 -16.02 -5.72
N GLY A 37 -11.96 -14.88 -6.09
CA GLY A 37 -13.07 -14.79 -7.03
C GLY A 37 -12.74 -15.42 -8.38
N ASP A 38 -11.60 -15.06 -8.96
CA ASP A 38 -11.10 -15.60 -10.24
C ASP A 38 -10.95 -17.12 -10.17
N LEU A 39 -10.35 -17.63 -9.09
CA LEU A 39 -10.14 -19.06 -8.91
C LEU A 39 -11.46 -19.83 -8.75
N VAL A 40 -12.40 -19.28 -7.96
CA VAL A 40 -13.74 -19.88 -7.79
C VAL A 40 -14.46 -19.92 -9.14
N ALA A 41 -14.43 -18.83 -9.91
CA ALA A 41 -15.02 -18.78 -11.24
C ALA A 41 -14.37 -19.79 -12.20
N ALA A 42 -13.05 -19.94 -12.16
CA ALA A 42 -12.31 -20.87 -13.01
C ALA A 42 -12.58 -22.35 -12.67
N TRP A 43 -12.72 -22.69 -11.38
CA TRP A 43 -13.03 -24.06 -10.95
C TRP A 43 -14.50 -24.44 -11.10
N ALA A 44 -15.40 -23.55 -10.69
CA ALA A 44 -16.83 -23.84 -10.68
C ALA A 44 -17.44 -23.67 -12.08
N GLY A 45 -16.87 -22.80 -12.92
CA GLY A 45 -17.38 -22.49 -14.25
C GLY A 45 -18.59 -21.54 -14.24
N PRO A 46 -19.09 -21.15 -15.42
CA PRO A 46 -20.23 -20.25 -15.53
C PRO A 46 -21.49 -20.89 -14.93
N GLY A 47 -22.32 -20.09 -14.27
CA GLY A 47 -23.60 -20.54 -13.69
C GLY A 47 -23.53 -21.22 -12.33
N ALA A 48 -22.33 -21.51 -11.80
CA ALA A 48 -22.17 -22.26 -10.56
C ALA A 48 -22.80 -21.62 -9.32
N GLU A 49 -22.81 -20.29 -9.24
CA GLU A 49 -23.46 -19.56 -8.14
C GLU A 49 -24.99 -19.75 -8.19
N ALA A 50 -25.59 -19.68 -9.39
CA ALA A 50 -27.03 -19.89 -9.58
C ALA A 50 -27.44 -21.36 -9.33
N GLU A 51 -26.55 -22.30 -9.64
CA GLU A 51 -26.72 -23.74 -9.39
C GLU A 51 -26.33 -24.16 -7.96
N MET A 52 -26.06 -23.20 -7.07
CA MET A 52 -25.70 -23.44 -5.66
C MET A 52 -24.52 -24.43 -5.49
N ARG A 53 -23.58 -24.43 -6.45
CA ARG A 53 -22.39 -25.30 -6.42
C ARG A 53 -21.24 -24.70 -5.60
N ILE A 54 -21.40 -23.46 -5.14
CA ILE A 54 -20.43 -22.73 -4.33
C ILE A 54 -20.97 -22.64 -2.91
N ASP A 55 -20.18 -23.10 -1.94
CA ASP A 55 -20.49 -23.02 -0.51
C ASP A 55 -19.47 -22.11 0.17
N ARG A 56 -19.92 -21.20 1.04
CA ARG A 56 -19.07 -20.16 1.66
C ARG A 56 -19.12 -20.32 3.18
N LEU A 57 -17.97 -20.62 3.77
CA LEU A 57 -17.81 -20.86 5.19
C LEU A 57 -16.91 -19.80 5.81
N ALA A 58 -17.31 -19.28 6.97
CA ALA A 58 -16.47 -18.36 7.74
C ALA A 58 -15.53 -19.13 8.68
N ALA A 59 -14.30 -18.65 8.85
CA ALA A 59 -13.35 -19.21 9.82
C ALA A 59 -13.88 -19.27 11.27
N ALA A 60 -14.80 -18.38 11.66
CA ALA A 60 -15.44 -18.39 12.97
C ALA A 60 -16.41 -19.58 13.17
N GLU A 61 -17.00 -20.10 12.09
CA GLU A 61 -17.89 -21.26 12.14
C GLU A 61 -17.08 -22.55 12.29
N ILE A 62 -16.00 -22.69 11.51
CA ILE A 62 -15.11 -23.85 11.59
C ILE A 62 -14.42 -23.94 12.95
N ARG A 63 -14.08 -22.79 13.57
CA ARG A 63 -13.56 -22.79 14.95
C ARG A 63 -14.55 -23.34 15.97
N ARG A 64 -15.85 -23.12 15.77
CA ARG A 64 -16.90 -23.61 16.68
C ARG A 64 -17.24 -25.08 16.41
N ASN A 65 -17.28 -25.47 15.15
CA ASN A 65 -17.52 -26.84 14.74
C ASN A 65 -16.57 -27.25 13.59
N PRO A 66 -15.40 -27.83 13.92
CA PRO A 66 -14.40 -28.22 12.92
C PRO A 66 -14.88 -29.26 11.92
N ALA A 67 -15.87 -30.08 12.28
CA ALA A 67 -16.41 -31.14 11.41
C ALA A 67 -17.21 -30.59 10.21
N LEU A 68 -17.67 -29.34 10.26
CA LEU A 68 -18.40 -28.72 9.15
C LEU A 68 -17.59 -28.66 7.85
N LEU A 69 -16.28 -28.49 7.96
CA LEU A 69 -15.41 -28.36 6.79
C LEU A 69 -15.32 -29.67 5.97
N PRO A 70 -14.92 -30.82 6.54
CA PRO A 70 -14.91 -32.08 5.79
C PRO A 70 -16.31 -32.49 5.30
N ASP A 71 -17.37 -32.18 6.07
CA ASP A 71 -18.75 -32.45 5.66
C ASP A 71 -19.14 -31.64 4.41
N ALA A 72 -18.83 -30.34 4.38
CA ALA A 72 -19.09 -29.47 3.22
C ALA A 72 -18.33 -29.91 1.97
N VAL A 73 -17.08 -30.35 2.15
CA VAL A 73 -16.22 -30.86 1.05
C VAL A 73 -16.79 -32.15 0.45
N LYS A 74 -17.28 -33.07 1.30
CA LYS A 74 -17.85 -34.36 0.86
C LYS A 74 -19.30 -34.29 0.43
N ALA A 75 -20.01 -33.21 0.76
CA ALA A 75 -21.39 -33.05 0.35
C ALA A 75 -21.52 -33.18 -1.17
N ARG A 76 -22.52 -33.93 -1.62
CA ARG A 76 -22.83 -34.04 -3.06
C ARG A 76 -23.90 -33.03 -3.42
N GLY A 77 -23.62 -32.26 -4.46
CA GLY A 77 -24.57 -31.28 -5.00
C GLY A 77 -25.68 -31.98 -5.76
N PHE A 78 -26.81 -31.31 -5.84
CA PHE A 78 -27.92 -31.75 -6.68
C PHE A 78 -27.62 -31.56 -8.18
N PHE A 79 -26.86 -30.51 -8.51
CA PHE A 79 -26.52 -30.17 -9.88
C PHE A 79 -25.21 -30.83 -10.33
N PRO A 80 -25.15 -31.31 -11.58
CA PRO A 80 -23.92 -31.87 -12.14
C PRO A 80 -22.87 -30.77 -12.29
N GLY A 81 -21.62 -31.08 -11.98
CA GLY A 81 -20.49 -30.18 -12.13
C GLY A 81 -19.62 -30.09 -10.88
N THR A 82 -18.51 -29.37 -11.03
CA THR A 82 -17.54 -29.18 -9.96
C THR A 82 -18.13 -28.28 -8.88
N ARG A 83 -18.05 -28.73 -7.61
CA ARG A 83 -18.38 -27.91 -6.43
C ARG A 83 -17.13 -27.23 -5.89
N VAL A 84 -17.32 -26.06 -5.30
CA VAL A 84 -16.23 -25.31 -4.65
C VAL A 84 -16.69 -24.86 -3.27
N VAL A 85 -15.91 -25.19 -2.26
CA VAL A 85 -16.06 -24.66 -0.89
C VAL A 85 -15.06 -23.54 -0.70
N VAL A 86 -15.52 -22.39 -0.22
CA VAL A 86 -14.72 -21.20 0.04
C VAL A 86 -14.65 -20.98 1.53
N LEU A 87 -13.44 -20.97 2.09
CA LEU A 87 -13.17 -20.66 3.49
C LEU A 87 -12.48 -19.29 3.58
N ASP A 88 -13.20 -18.33 4.13
CA ASP A 88 -12.71 -16.96 4.31
C ASP A 88 -12.14 -16.72 5.71
N GLU A 89 -11.18 -15.79 5.78
CA GLU A 89 -10.49 -15.36 7.01
C GLU A 89 -9.76 -16.49 7.75
N ALA A 90 -9.17 -17.42 7.00
CA ALA A 90 -8.44 -18.53 7.58
C ALA A 90 -7.22 -18.08 8.38
N THR A 91 -7.03 -18.67 9.55
CA THR A 91 -5.93 -18.40 10.48
C THR A 91 -5.23 -19.70 10.86
N ASP A 92 -3.99 -19.61 11.35
CA ASP A 92 -3.16 -20.80 11.67
C ASP A 92 -3.83 -21.80 12.61
N GLY A 93 -4.77 -21.36 13.46
CA GLY A 93 -5.54 -22.25 14.34
C GLY A 93 -6.47 -23.23 13.62
N LEU A 94 -6.78 -23.01 12.34
CA LEU A 94 -7.61 -23.90 11.53
C LEU A 94 -6.83 -25.04 10.85
N ALA A 95 -5.50 -25.07 11.00
CA ALA A 95 -4.66 -26.08 10.36
C ALA A 95 -5.11 -27.54 10.63
N PRO A 96 -5.52 -27.94 11.86
CA PRO A 96 -5.98 -29.30 12.10
C PRO A 96 -7.25 -29.65 11.33
N ALA A 97 -8.25 -28.74 11.28
CA ALA A 97 -9.50 -28.97 10.56
C ALA A 97 -9.27 -29.09 9.04
N LEU A 98 -8.39 -28.23 8.51
CA LEU A 98 -7.98 -28.26 7.11
C LEU A 98 -7.18 -29.51 6.76
N GLN A 99 -6.34 -29.99 7.67
CA GLN A 99 -5.60 -31.23 7.49
C GLN A 99 -6.56 -32.41 7.34
N THR A 100 -7.55 -32.55 8.24
CA THR A 100 -8.56 -33.60 8.15
C THR A 100 -9.35 -33.54 6.85
N ALA A 101 -9.74 -32.34 6.40
CA ALA A 101 -10.45 -32.16 5.13
C ALA A 101 -9.58 -32.57 3.92
N LEU A 102 -8.29 -32.23 3.93
CA LEU A 102 -7.35 -32.59 2.86
C LEU A 102 -7.03 -34.08 2.82
N GLU A 103 -6.85 -34.73 3.97
CA GLU A 103 -6.56 -36.16 4.07
C GLU A 103 -7.77 -37.01 3.64
N GLY A 104 -8.97 -36.54 3.94
CA GLY A 104 -10.23 -37.22 3.59
C GLY A 104 -10.74 -36.96 2.16
N TRP A 105 -10.06 -36.10 1.38
CA TRP A 105 -10.49 -35.68 0.05
C TRP A 105 -10.23 -36.77 -1.01
N SER A 106 -11.18 -36.93 -1.92
CA SER A 106 -11.12 -37.85 -3.05
C SER A 106 -11.55 -37.18 -4.36
N ALA A 107 -11.15 -37.75 -5.50
CA ALA A 107 -11.53 -37.22 -6.80
C ALA A 107 -13.06 -37.24 -6.97
N GLY A 108 -13.65 -36.07 -7.22
CA GLY A 108 -15.10 -35.88 -7.30
C GLY A 108 -15.71 -35.16 -6.09
N ASP A 109 -14.97 -35.02 -5.00
CA ASP A 109 -15.33 -34.13 -3.89
C ASP A 109 -15.13 -32.65 -4.30
N ALA A 110 -15.70 -31.74 -3.52
CA ALA A 110 -15.58 -30.31 -3.79
C ALA A 110 -14.11 -29.84 -3.69
N HIS A 111 -13.72 -28.89 -4.54
CA HIS A 111 -12.45 -28.18 -4.39
C HIS A 111 -12.54 -27.16 -3.25
N LEU A 112 -11.43 -26.93 -2.57
CA LEU A 112 -11.36 -26.02 -1.43
C LEU A 112 -10.51 -24.79 -1.74
N VAL A 113 -11.13 -23.61 -1.72
CA VAL A 113 -10.42 -22.32 -1.78
C VAL A 113 -10.35 -21.75 -0.38
N VAL A 114 -9.13 -21.54 0.14
CA VAL A 114 -8.91 -20.97 1.46
C VAL A 114 -8.25 -19.61 1.30
N ALA A 115 -8.83 -18.57 1.87
CA ALA A 115 -8.29 -17.21 1.86
C ALA A 115 -7.92 -16.76 3.28
N GLY A 116 -6.70 -16.23 3.45
CA GLY A 116 -6.23 -15.68 4.71
C GLY A 116 -5.36 -14.44 4.49
N ALA A 117 -5.51 -13.42 5.35
CA ALA A 117 -4.70 -12.22 5.29
C ALA A 117 -3.41 -12.39 6.11
N GLY A 118 -2.26 -12.06 5.53
CA GLY A 118 -0.99 -11.95 6.25
C GLY A 118 -0.48 -13.22 6.93
N LEU A 119 -0.68 -14.41 6.35
CA LEU A 119 -0.20 -15.65 6.96
C LEU A 119 1.34 -15.72 6.97
N PRO A 120 1.98 -15.95 8.13
CA PRO A 120 3.43 -15.96 8.22
C PRO A 120 4.01 -17.10 7.42
N ALA A 121 5.17 -16.88 6.77
CA ALA A 121 5.79 -17.90 5.91
C ALA A 121 5.99 -19.26 6.63
N ARG A 122 6.24 -19.24 7.94
CA ARG A 122 6.44 -20.42 8.79
C ARG A 122 5.16 -20.88 9.52
N GLY A 123 4.01 -20.30 9.20
CA GLY A 123 2.71 -20.62 9.78
C GLY A 123 2.28 -22.06 9.50
N ALA A 124 1.46 -22.60 10.38
CA ALA A 124 0.98 -23.98 10.31
C ALA A 124 0.18 -24.24 9.02
N LEU A 125 -0.65 -23.28 8.60
CA LEU A 125 -1.46 -23.41 7.38
C LEU A 125 -0.62 -23.47 6.12
N ARG A 126 0.35 -22.54 5.98
CA ARG A 126 1.23 -22.53 4.81
C ARG A 126 2.03 -23.83 4.74
N ARG A 127 2.56 -24.31 5.86
CA ARG A 127 3.30 -25.58 5.92
C ARG A 127 2.44 -26.77 5.51
N LEU A 128 1.20 -26.85 6.00
CA LEU A 128 0.25 -27.90 5.64
C LEU A 128 0.03 -27.96 4.13
N PHE A 129 -0.31 -26.83 3.51
CA PHE A 129 -0.56 -26.76 2.07
C PHE A 129 0.72 -26.92 1.23
N GLU A 130 1.87 -26.48 1.73
CA GLU A 130 3.16 -26.68 1.06
C GLU A 130 3.53 -28.17 1.04
N ALA A 131 3.28 -28.91 2.12
CA ALA A 131 3.56 -30.35 2.25
C ALA A 131 2.57 -31.26 1.49
N ALA A 132 1.31 -30.86 1.36
CA ALA A 132 0.30 -31.63 0.63
C ALA A 132 0.58 -31.65 -0.89
N ARG A 133 0.46 -32.83 -1.52
CA ARG A 133 0.70 -33.02 -2.96
C ARG A 133 -0.44 -32.48 -3.83
N HIS A 134 -1.66 -32.56 -3.32
CA HIS A 134 -2.91 -32.12 -3.95
C HIS A 134 -3.33 -30.72 -3.49
N ALA A 135 -2.44 -29.95 -2.86
CA ALA A 135 -2.72 -28.57 -2.46
C ALA A 135 -1.66 -27.59 -2.95
N VAL A 136 -2.09 -26.36 -3.20
CA VAL A 136 -1.21 -25.28 -3.67
C VAL A 136 -1.30 -24.06 -2.75
N VAL A 137 -0.18 -23.34 -2.61
CA VAL A 137 -0.12 -22.05 -1.94
C VAL A 137 0.17 -20.96 -2.96
N ILE A 138 -0.72 -19.98 -3.02
CA ILE A 138 -0.64 -18.75 -3.80
C ILE A 138 -0.35 -17.62 -2.81
N ALA A 139 0.91 -17.18 -2.80
CA ALA A 139 1.32 -16.00 -2.03
C ALA A 139 1.28 -14.77 -2.93
N LEU A 140 0.38 -13.85 -2.62
CA LEU A 140 0.23 -12.56 -3.28
C LEU A 140 1.07 -11.55 -2.51
N TYR A 141 2.14 -11.11 -3.16
CA TYR A 141 3.02 -10.07 -2.63
C TYR A 141 2.53 -8.70 -3.10
N ASP A 142 2.78 -7.68 -2.30
CA ASP A 142 2.43 -6.29 -2.59
C ASP A 142 3.56 -5.59 -3.36
N ASP A 143 4.23 -6.34 -4.24
CA ASP A 143 5.27 -5.79 -5.09
C ASP A 143 4.63 -4.78 -6.07
N PRO A 144 5.28 -3.62 -6.31
CA PRO A 144 4.81 -2.67 -7.30
C PRO A 144 4.75 -3.35 -8.67
N PRO A 145 3.69 -3.11 -9.47
CA PRO A 145 3.54 -3.77 -10.76
C PRO A 145 4.69 -3.37 -11.69
N ASP A 146 5.15 -4.34 -12.49
CA ASP A 146 6.14 -4.07 -13.53
C ASP A 146 5.49 -3.33 -14.72
N PRO A 147 6.28 -2.71 -15.63
CA PRO A 147 5.72 -1.99 -16.77
C PRO A 147 4.81 -2.85 -17.67
N ALA A 148 5.09 -4.14 -17.84
CA ALA A 148 4.29 -5.03 -18.66
C ALA A 148 2.93 -5.34 -18.01
N GLU A 149 2.88 -5.43 -16.68
CA GLU A 149 1.66 -5.53 -15.90
C GLU A 149 0.84 -4.25 -15.99
N ILE A 150 1.49 -3.08 -15.93
CA ILE A 150 0.80 -1.79 -16.08
C ILE A 150 0.18 -1.69 -17.47
N GLU A 151 0.90 -2.04 -18.54
CA GLU A 151 0.34 -2.09 -19.89
C GLU A 151 -0.84 -3.06 -20.01
N ALA A 152 -0.82 -4.20 -19.30
CA ALA A 152 -1.95 -5.12 -19.27
C ALA A 152 -3.17 -4.54 -18.58
N LEU A 153 -2.97 -3.88 -17.43
CA LEU A 153 -4.03 -3.21 -16.69
C LEU A 153 -4.64 -2.04 -17.49
N LEU A 154 -3.81 -1.26 -18.19
CA LEU A 154 -4.28 -0.18 -19.06
C LEU A 154 -5.15 -0.71 -20.20
N ARG A 155 -4.74 -1.82 -20.83
CA ARG A 155 -5.55 -2.49 -21.86
C ARG A 155 -6.86 -3.06 -21.32
N GLU A 156 -6.84 -3.66 -20.13
CA GLU A 156 -8.07 -4.15 -19.48
C GLU A 156 -9.04 -3.01 -19.15
N ALA A 157 -8.51 -1.83 -18.82
CA ALA A 157 -9.28 -0.64 -18.52
C ALA A 157 -9.63 0.22 -19.76
N ASP A 158 -9.26 -0.22 -20.97
CA ASP A 158 -9.41 0.51 -22.24
C ASP A 158 -8.80 1.94 -22.21
N LEU A 159 -7.71 2.10 -21.47
CA LEU A 159 -7.06 3.39 -21.24
C LEU A 159 -5.98 3.68 -22.27
N HIS A 160 -6.06 4.87 -22.87
CA HIS A 160 -5.10 5.35 -23.87
C HIS A 160 -4.40 6.64 -23.38
N PRO A 161 -3.37 6.53 -22.53
CA PRO A 161 -2.59 7.68 -22.05
C PRO A 161 -1.65 8.24 -23.12
N ASP A 162 -1.44 9.55 -23.09
CA ASP A 162 -0.31 10.17 -23.77
C ASP A 162 1.03 9.81 -23.06
N PRO A 163 2.20 10.10 -23.65
CA PRO A 163 3.49 9.73 -23.04
C PRO A 163 3.72 10.34 -21.65
N GLU A 164 3.23 11.55 -21.39
CA GLU A 164 3.41 12.22 -20.10
C GLU A 164 2.49 11.62 -19.03
N ALA A 165 1.26 11.28 -19.40
CA ALA A 165 0.31 10.56 -18.57
C ALA A 165 0.79 9.15 -18.26
N TYR A 166 1.42 8.46 -19.21
CA TYR A 166 2.00 7.14 -18.99
C TYR A 166 3.10 7.19 -17.92
N GLU A 167 4.03 8.15 -18.00
CA GLU A 167 5.05 8.37 -16.98
C GLU A 167 4.44 8.69 -15.61
N ALA A 168 3.37 9.50 -15.56
CA ALA A 168 2.65 9.79 -14.33
C ALA A 168 1.99 8.53 -13.72
N ILE A 169 1.45 7.64 -14.56
CA ILE A 169 0.87 6.36 -14.13
C ILE A 169 1.95 5.41 -13.62
N LEU A 170 3.12 5.35 -14.28
CA LEU A 170 4.27 4.57 -13.79
C LEU A 170 4.73 5.07 -12.41
N ALA A 171 4.82 6.38 -12.21
CA ALA A 171 5.17 6.98 -10.93
C ALA A 171 4.11 6.69 -9.85
N ALA A 172 2.82 6.74 -10.20
CA ALA A 172 1.72 6.39 -9.30
C ALA A 172 1.77 4.91 -8.89
N ALA A 173 2.07 4.01 -9.84
CA ALA A 173 2.17 2.57 -9.57
C ALA A 173 3.29 2.20 -8.58
N GLN A 174 4.37 2.98 -8.55
CA GLN A 174 5.50 2.79 -7.64
C GLN A 174 5.26 3.42 -6.25
N SER A 175 4.36 4.39 -6.16
CA SER A 175 4.15 5.17 -4.93
C SER A 175 2.87 4.82 -4.18
N LEU A 176 1.85 4.31 -4.87
CA LEU A 176 0.57 3.94 -4.29
C LEU A 176 0.54 2.45 -3.91
N PRO A 177 -0.13 2.10 -2.80
CA PRO A 177 -0.52 0.71 -2.56
C PRO A 177 -1.32 0.17 -3.74
N PRO A 178 -1.15 -1.10 -4.14
CA PRO A 178 -1.80 -1.63 -5.34
C PRO A 178 -3.33 -1.53 -5.36
N GLY A 179 -3.99 -1.58 -4.20
CA GLY A 179 -5.42 -1.32 -4.09
C GLY A 179 -5.81 0.11 -4.47
N GLU A 180 -5.04 1.11 -4.01
CA GLU A 180 -5.23 2.52 -4.36
C GLU A 180 -4.89 2.79 -5.83
N PHE A 181 -3.85 2.14 -6.36
CA PHE A 181 -3.48 2.23 -7.77
C PHE A 181 -4.58 1.68 -8.69
N ARG A 182 -5.19 0.54 -8.35
CA ARG A 182 -6.35 0.04 -9.11
C ARG A 182 -7.53 1.00 -9.06
N GLY A 183 -7.86 1.53 -7.88
CA GLY A 183 -8.91 2.53 -7.75
C GLY A 183 -8.63 3.81 -8.55
N LEU A 184 -7.36 4.18 -8.74
CA LEU A 184 -6.97 5.24 -9.66
C LEU A 184 -7.27 4.85 -11.12
N LEU A 185 -6.88 3.66 -11.58
CA LEU A 185 -7.16 3.20 -12.94
C LEU A 185 -8.67 3.15 -13.23
N GLU A 186 -9.48 2.69 -12.27
CA GLU A 186 -10.95 2.71 -12.39
C GLU A 186 -11.50 4.14 -12.50
N LYS A 187 -10.97 5.10 -11.74
CA LYS A 187 -11.37 6.51 -11.89
C LYS A 187 -10.98 7.09 -13.24
N LEU A 188 -9.78 6.73 -13.73
CA LEU A 188 -9.29 7.19 -15.02
C LEU A 188 -10.14 6.61 -16.16
N SER A 189 -10.56 5.34 -16.08
CA SER A 189 -11.43 4.74 -17.09
C SER A 189 -12.81 5.37 -17.10
N LEU A 190 -13.37 5.67 -15.92
CA LEU A 190 -14.62 6.44 -15.81
C LEU A 190 -14.49 7.85 -16.37
N TYR A 191 -13.38 8.54 -16.10
CA TYR A 191 -13.11 9.86 -16.65
C TYR A 191 -13.00 9.84 -18.17
N GLN A 192 -12.25 8.88 -18.73
CA GLN A 192 -12.10 8.73 -20.18
C GLN A 192 -13.40 8.28 -20.86
N SER A 193 -14.26 7.51 -20.18
CA SER A 193 -15.58 7.14 -20.72
C SER A 193 -16.53 8.33 -20.90
N ALA A 194 -16.29 9.44 -20.18
CA ALA A 194 -17.13 10.64 -20.23
C ALA A 194 -16.67 11.67 -21.27
N GLY A 195 -15.52 11.47 -21.93
CA GLY A 195 -14.94 12.42 -22.88
C GLY A 195 -14.21 11.74 -24.05
N THR A 196 -13.83 12.51 -25.07
CA THR A 196 -13.10 12.01 -26.25
C THR A 196 -11.63 12.42 -26.29
N GLU A 197 -11.15 13.11 -25.26
CA GLU A 197 -9.77 13.60 -25.21
C GLU A 197 -8.81 12.54 -24.66
N PRO A 198 -7.54 12.51 -25.16
CA PRO A 198 -6.52 11.61 -24.64
C PRO A 198 -6.28 11.86 -23.16
N LEU A 199 -5.94 10.81 -22.41
CA LEU A 199 -5.67 10.94 -20.98
C LEU A 199 -4.34 11.68 -20.78
N THR A 200 -4.40 12.85 -20.14
CA THR A 200 -3.26 13.73 -19.87
C THR A 200 -2.68 13.53 -18.47
N ALA A 201 -1.41 13.92 -18.28
CA ALA A 201 -0.76 13.86 -16.97
C ALA A 201 -1.50 14.68 -15.89
N GLU A 202 -2.12 15.80 -16.28
CA GLU A 202 -2.90 16.66 -15.38
C GLU A 202 -4.15 15.93 -14.86
N ALA A 203 -4.84 15.16 -15.72
CA ALA A 203 -5.98 14.35 -15.31
C ALA A 203 -5.57 13.24 -14.35
N VAL A 204 -4.43 12.58 -14.61
CA VAL A 204 -3.85 11.57 -13.69
C VAL A 204 -3.57 12.19 -12.32
N ALA A 205 -2.93 13.37 -12.28
CA ALA A 205 -2.62 14.06 -11.03
C ALA A 205 -3.90 14.52 -10.28
N ALA A 206 -4.93 14.96 -10.99
CA ALA A 206 -6.19 15.41 -10.39
C ALA A 206 -7.01 14.26 -9.78
N LEU A 207 -6.94 13.06 -10.38
CA LEU A 207 -7.69 11.88 -9.95
C LEU A 207 -6.91 10.96 -9.01
N ALA A 208 -5.59 11.14 -8.93
CA ALA A 208 -4.71 10.43 -8.02
C ALA A 208 -5.24 10.53 -6.57
N PRO A 209 -5.20 9.43 -5.79
CA PRO A 209 -5.51 9.48 -4.37
C PRO A 209 -4.61 10.51 -3.70
N ALA A 210 -5.21 11.40 -2.91
CA ALA A 210 -4.43 12.25 -2.02
C ALA A 210 -3.80 11.35 -0.94
N THR A 211 -2.57 10.92 -1.13
CA THR A 211 -1.85 10.12 -0.13
C THR A 211 -1.85 10.87 1.20
N GLY A 212 -2.32 10.20 2.26
CA GLY A 212 -2.40 10.79 3.61
C GLY A 212 -1.05 11.25 4.16
N GLU A 213 0.06 10.74 3.62
CA GLU A 213 1.42 11.15 3.99
C GLU A 213 1.78 12.57 3.56
N ALA A 214 1.20 13.08 2.46
CA ALA A 214 1.52 14.40 1.92
C ALA A 214 1.17 15.56 2.88
N GLY A 215 0.39 15.32 3.94
CA GLY A 215 0.16 16.30 5.01
C GLY A 215 0.91 16.01 6.31
N MET A 216 1.39 14.77 6.50
CA MET A 216 2.00 14.34 7.75
C MET A 216 3.41 14.92 7.88
N GLU A 217 4.21 14.88 6.81
CA GLU A 217 5.55 15.49 6.81
C GLU A 217 5.47 17.01 6.95
N ASP A 218 4.54 17.67 6.27
CA ASP A 218 4.30 19.10 6.40
C ASP A 218 3.93 19.50 7.84
N LEU A 219 3.09 18.70 8.50
CA LEU A 219 2.74 18.90 9.91
C LEU A 219 3.97 18.72 10.82
N LEU A 220 4.75 17.65 10.63
CA LEU A 220 5.96 17.39 11.40
C LEU A 220 6.99 18.50 11.21
N LEU A 221 7.19 18.96 9.97
CA LEU A 221 8.10 20.04 9.64
C LEU A 221 7.65 21.35 10.28
N ALA A 222 6.37 21.73 10.12
CA ALA A 222 5.81 22.93 10.74
C ALA A 222 5.95 22.92 12.27
N LEU A 223 5.74 21.78 12.92
CA LEU A 223 5.96 21.61 14.36
C LEU A 223 7.44 21.69 14.74
N SER A 224 8.33 21.10 13.93
CA SER A 224 9.77 21.15 14.16
C SER A 224 10.37 22.56 14.01
N GLU A 225 9.81 23.37 13.12
CA GLU A 225 10.17 24.77 12.89
C GLU A 225 9.46 25.73 13.84
N GLY A 226 8.49 25.26 14.64
CA GLY A 226 7.71 26.07 15.58
C GLY A 226 6.64 26.96 14.91
N ARG A 227 6.23 26.67 13.67
CA ARG A 227 5.18 27.38 12.92
C ARG A 227 3.78 27.02 13.40
N LYS A 228 3.44 27.46 14.61
CA LYS A 228 2.16 27.15 15.30
C LYS A 228 0.93 27.64 14.52
N ASP A 229 1.08 28.68 13.73
CA ASP A 229 0.08 29.28 12.85
C ASP A 229 -0.43 28.33 11.76
N ARG A 230 0.45 27.44 11.25
CA ARG A 230 0.09 26.49 10.18
C ARG A 230 -0.54 25.19 10.69
N VAL A 231 -0.32 24.87 11.96
CA VAL A 231 -0.72 23.59 12.58
C VAL A 231 -2.23 23.33 12.52
N PRO A 232 -3.13 24.30 12.84
CA PRO A 232 -4.57 24.05 12.78
C PRO A 232 -5.05 23.69 11.37
N THR A 233 -4.56 24.40 10.35
CA THR A 233 -4.92 24.16 8.95
C THR A 233 -4.42 22.80 8.47
N LEU A 234 -3.20 22.42 8.84
CA LEU A 234 -2.62 21.11 8.48
C LEU A 234 -3.35 19.96 9.19
N LEU A 235 -3.70 20.11 10.47
CA LEU A 235 -4.50 19.14 11.22
C LEU A 235 -5.92 18.98 10.64
N ALA A 236 -6.58 20.08 10.28
CA ALA A 236 -7.90 20.04 9.67
C ALA A 236 -7.86 19.33 8.30
N ARG A 237 -6.84 19.61 7.49
CA ARG A 237 -6.62 18.93 6.20
C ARG A 237 -6.34 17.44 6.37
N LEU A 238 -5.50 17.05 7.33
CA LEU A 238 -5.23 15.65 7.64
C LEU A 238 -6.49 14.91 8.12
N SER A 239 -7.28 15.55 8.97
CA SER A 239 -8.53 14.98 9.48
C SER A 239 -9.57 14.80 8.37
N ALA A 240 -9.72 15.79 7.49
CA ALA A 240 -10.64 15.72 6.35
C ALA A 240 -10.25 14.63 5.33
N ARG A 241 -8.97 14.24 5.31
CA ARG A 241 -8.43 13.16 4.45
C ARG A 241 -8.44 11.78 5.13
N GLY A 242 -9.12 11.63 6.27
CA GLY A 242 -9.21 10.36 6.99
C GLY A 242 -7.96 9.99 7.79
N GLY A 243 -7.05 10.94 8.04
CA GLY A 243 -5.87 10.72 8.88
C GLY A 243 -6.26 10.30 10.30
N ALA A 244 -5.94 9.07 10.69
CA ALA A 244 -6.25 8.56 12.02
C ALA A 244 -5.47 9.34 13.10
N PRO A 245 -6.13 9.87 14.16
CA PRO A 245 -5.45 10.60 15.23
C PRO A 245 -4.32 9.81 15.89
N VAL A 246 -4.48 8.49 15.98
CA VAL A 246 -3.45 7.57 16.50
C VAL A 246 -2.22 7.54 15.59
N ALA A 247 -2.40 7.53 14.27
CA ALA A 247 -1.29 7.56 13.32
C ALA A 247 -0.48 8.87 13.44
N VAL A 248 -1.16 10.00 13.63
CA VAL A 248 -0.53 11.31 13.90
C VAL A 248 0.33 11.25 15.16
N ALA A 249 -0.19 10.70 16.26
CA ALA A 249 0.55 10.56 17.51
C ALA A 249 1.79 9.65 17.39
N ILE A 250 1.67 8.53 16.66
CA ILE A 250 2.79 7.61 16.39
C ILE A 250 3.87 8.30 15.56
N ALA A 251 3.49 9.01 14.49
CA ALA A 251 4.42 9.72 13.62
C ALA A 251 5.19 10.81 14.38
N LEU A 252 4.49 11.59 15.21
CA LEU A 252 5.08 12.57 16.13
C LEU A 252 6.09 11.93 17.09
N ALA A 253 5.71 10.84 17.75
CA ALA A 253 6.59 10.15 18.68
C ALA A 253 7.86 9.62 17.99
N ARG A 254 7.72 9.08 16.78
CA ARG A 254 8.85 8.61 15.96
C ARG A 254 9.78 9.76 15.56
N HIS A 255 9.23 10.86 15.08
CA HIS A 255 9.99 12.05 14.67
C HIS A 255 10.83 12.62 15.83
N TRP A 256 10.22 12.83 16.99
CA TRP A 256 10.94 13.38 18.14
C TRP A 256 11.95 12.41 18.75
N ARG A 257 11.66 11.11 18.77
CA ARG A 257 12.65 10.10 19.18
C ARG A 257 13.88 10.13 18.27
N ALA A 258 13.69 10.19 16.95
CA ALA A 258 14.78 10.33 16.00
C ALA A 258 15.61 11.61 16.24
N ALA A 259 14.94 12.75 16.42
CA ALA A 259 15.60 14.02 16.73
C ALA A 259 16.40 13.98 18.04
N LEU A 260 15.85 13.36 19.09
CA LEU A 260 16.51 13.19 20.39
C LEU A 260 17.73 12.26 20.29
N LEU A 261 17.65 11.19 19.50
CA LEU A 261 18.79 10.29 19.25
C LEU A 261 19.92 11.02 18.52
N VAL A 262 19.61 11.82 17.50
CA VAL A 262 20.61 12.65 16.80
C VAL A 262 21.24 13.67 17.76
N LYS A 263 20.43 14.31 18.62
CA LYS A 263 20.92 15.23 19.65
C LYS A 263 21.84 14.54 20.66
N ALA A 264 21.49 13.32 21.10
CA ALA A 264 22.31 12.53 22.01
C ALA A 264 23.64 12.11 21.37
N ALA A 265 23.62 11.68 20.11
CA ALA A 265 24.82 11.36 19.34
C ALA A 265 25.76 12.56 19.16
N ARG A 266 25.21 13.75 18.86
CA ARG A 266 25.97 15.01 18.79
C ARG A 266 26.58 15.40 20.13
N ARG A 267 25.86 15.21 21.25
CA ARG A 267 26.39 15.47 22.60
C ARG A 267 27.55 14.53 22.97
N ARG A 268 27.50 13.27 22.56
CA ARG A 268 28.61 12.31 22.78
C ARG A 268 29.86 12.70 21.97
N ARG A 269 29.69 13.15 20.72
CA ARG A 269 30.80 13.69 19.91
C ARG A 269 31.37 15.00 20.48
N GLY A 270 30.51 15.91 20.95
CA GLY A 270 30.95 17.18 21.57
C GLY A 270 31.64 17.02 22.93
N ARG A 271 31.32 15.96 23.70
CA ARG A 271 32.05 15.62 24.94
C ARG A 271 33.40 14.94 24.67
N ALA A 272 33.51 14.17 23.58
CA ALA A 272 34.78 13.56 23.18
C ALA A 272 35.81 14.57 22.66
N CYS A 273 35.38 15.76 22.18
CA CYS A 273 36.25 16.82 21.67
C CYS A 273 36.42 18.01 22.62
N ARG A 274 36.04 17.91 23.89
CA ARG A 274 36.30 18.98 24.87
C ARG A 274 37.74 18.83 25.36
N PRO A 275 38.69 19.76 25.07
CA PRO A 275 40.02 19.69 25.64
C PRO A 275 39.88 19.79 27.16
N ALA A 276 40.54 18.86 27.87
CA ALA A 276 40.60 18.90 29.33
C ALA A 276 41.14 20.27 29.76
N SER A 277 40.47 20.92 30.70
CA SER A 277 40.96 22.16 31.33
C SER A 277 42.33 21.92 31.96
N PRO A 278 43.30 22.84 31.82
CA PRO A 278 44.62 22.68 32.41
C PRO A 278 44.51 22.92 33.92
N GLY A 279 44.41 21.86 34.71
CA GLY A 279 44.26 21.98 36.15
C GLY A 279 44.26 20.64 36.87
N ARG A 280 45.47 20.18 37.22
CA ARG A 280 45.82 19.19 38.26
C ARG A 280 45.43 17.72 37.99
N GLY A 281 46.42 16.97 37.49
CA GLY A 281 46.85 15.67 38.02
C GLY A 281 45.96 14.45 37.81
N ASP A 282 46.18 13.72 36.72
CA ASP A 282 46.39 12.25 36.70
C ASP A 282 46.68 11.78 35.24
N PRO A 283 47.73 10.96 34.98
CA PRO A 283 48.01 10.46 33.63
C PRO A 283 47.50 9.02 33.50
N ALA A 284 46.22 8.83 33.16
CA ALA A 284 45.76 7.53 32.66
C ALA A 284 44.49 7.65 31.81
N SER A 285 44.58 7.18 30.56
CA SER A 285 43.50 6.89 29.61
C SER A 285 42.82 8.08 28.89
N GLY A 286 43.58 8.78 28.05
CA GLY A 286 43.03 9.63 26.99
C GLY A 286 43.89 9.56 25.75
N ASP A 287 43.70 8.53 24.93
CA ASP A 287 44.45 8.32 23.68
C ASP A 287 44.21 9.48 22.70
N PRO A 288 45.23 10.35 22.42
CA PRO A 288 45.08 11.51 21.55
C PRO A 288 44.83 11.13 20.07
N ALA A 289 45.02 9.86 19.70
CA ALA A 289 44.80 9.38 18.34
C ALA A 289 43.32 9.34 17.92
N ARG A 290 42.37 9.27 18.88
CA ARG A 290 40.92 9.24 18.56
C ARG A 290 40.30 10.59 18.23
N CYS A 291 40.93 11.71 18.62
CA CYS A 291 40.46 13.05 18.24
C CYS A 291 40.98 13.48 16.85
N GLY A 292 42.15 12.99 16.41
CA GLY A 292 42.78 13.39 15.15
C GLY A 292 42.13 12.83 13.87
N LEU A 293 41.44 11.69 13.96
CA LEU A 293 40.79 11.08 12.78
C LEU A 293 39.41 11.67 12.43
N ALA A 294 38.72 12.33 13.38
CA ALA A 294 37.43 12.95 13.13
C ALA A 294 37.53 14.34 12.46
N ALA A 295 38.70 14.97 12.50
CA ALA A 295 38.95 16.27 11.85
C ALA A 295 39.43 16.14 10.38
N ARG A 296 39.96 14.97 9.98
CA ARG A 296 40.48 14.76 8.61
C ARG A 296 39.46 14.23 7.61
N SER A 297 38.31 13.71 8.04
CA SER A 297 37.20 13.34 7.13
C SER A 297 36.21 14.48 6.85
N ALA A 298 36.42 15.66 7.44
CA ALA A 298 35.66 16.89 7.15
C ALA A 298 36.46 17.90 6.30
N GLY A 299 37.67 17.55 5.85
CA GLY A 299 38.54 18.38 5.02
C GLY A 299 38.78 17.75 3.65
N GLY A 300 37.79 17.81 2.76
CA GLY A 300 37.95 17.37 1.37
C GLY A 300 36.65 17.43 0.58
N GLY A 301 36.34 18.61 0.01
CA GLY A 301 35.35 18.73 -1.06
C GLY A 301 34.19 19.71 -0.85
N ALA A 302 34.42 20.94 -0.39
CA ALA A 302 33.45 22.05 -0.59
C ALA A 302 34.10 23.43 -0.38
N ALA A 303 35.15 23.75 -1.14
CA ALA A 303 35.72 25.09 -1.19
C ALA A 303 36.04 25.49 -2.63
N ALA A 304 35.01 25.59 -3.46
CA ALA A 304 34.94 26.52 -4.58
C ALA A 304 33.46 26.82 -4.85
N ASP A 305 33.12 28.09 -5.04
CA ASP A 305 31.83 28.59 -5.52
C ASP A 305 30.68 28.90 -4.52
N ARG A 306 31.00 29.53 -3.38
CA ARG A 306 29.99 30.23 -2.55
C ARG A 306 30.23 31.73 -2.37
N GLY A 307 30.91 32.36 -3.35
CA GLY A 307 31.16 33.80 -3.38
C GLY A 307 30.32 34.59 -4.40
N SER A 308 29.67 33.93 -5.36
CA SER A 308 29.09 34.59 -6.55
C SER A 308 27.56 34.77 -6.50
N ARG A 309 26.81 33.96 -5.73
CA ARG A 309 25.33 33.98 -5.77
C ARG A 309 24.63 34.92 -4.78
N SER A 310 25.32 35.44 -3.77
CA SER A 310 24.70 36.34 -2.77
C SER A 310 24.57 37.81 -3.20
N ARG A 311 25.21 38.22 -4.31
CA ARG A 311 25.06 39.57 -4.90
C ARG A 311 24.00 39.65 -6.00
N ALA A 312 23.57 38.53 -6.59
CA ALA A 312 22.52 38.51 -7.62
C ALA A 312 21.11 38.52 -7.03
N ALA A 313 20.87 37.84 -5.90
CA ALA A 313 19.53 37.78 -5.29
C ALA A 313 19.07 39.07 -4.59
N ARG A 314 19.99 40.00 -4.26
CA ARG A 314 19.64 41.32 -3.71
C ARG A 314 19.28 42.39 -4.74
N ARG A 315 19.46 42.12 -6.04
CA ARG A 315 19.03 43.04 -7.12
C ARG A 315 17.65 42.76 -7.69
N ILE A 316 17.02 41.62 -7.36
CA ILE A 316 15.74 41.21 -7.96
C ILE A 316 14.54 41.53 -7.03
N HIS A 317 14.76 41.72 -5.73
CA HIS A 317 13.70 42.16 -4.79
C HIS A 317 13.49 43.69 -4.71
N GLY A 318 14.16 44.48 -5.56
CA GLY A 318 13.99 45.94 -5.63
C GLY A 318 13.02 46.43 -6.72
N ALA A 319 12.41 45.54 -7.51
CA ALA A 319 11.69 45.94 -8.73
C ALA A 319 10.26 45.34 -8.90
N ALA A 320 9.64 44.81 -7.83
CA ALA A 320 8.26 44.31 -7.88
C ALA A 320 7.40 44.85 -6.73
N GLY A 321 7.62 46.12 -6.37
CA GLY A 321 6.76 46.88 -5.47
C GLY A 321 6.02 47.95 -6.25
N GLY A 322 4.91 47.57 -6.88
CA GLY A 322 4.04 48.49 -7.61
C GLY A 322 3.03 47.71 -8.42
N LEU A 323 1.73 48.02 -8.21
CA LEU A 323 0.54 47.42 -8.83
C LEU A 323 -0.09 46.24 -8.05
N ALA A 324 -0.70 46.57 -6.92
CA ALA A 324 -1.89 45.87 -6.43
C ALA A 324 -2.80 46.91 -5.74
N GLY A 325 -3.54 47.63 -6.56
CA GLY A 325 -4.65 48.49 -6.15
C GLY A 325 -5.70 48.43 -7.24
N ALA A 326 -6.95 48.25 -6.82
CA ALA A 326 -8.21 48.19 -7.58
C ALA A 326 -8.84 46.79 -7.76
N ASP A 327 -10.11 46.76 -7.36
CA ASP A 327 -11.22 45.92 -7.83
C ASP A 327 -11.43 44.50 -7.26
N ALA A 328 -12.05 44.47 -6.06
CA ALA A 328 -12.97 43.42 -5.65
C ALA A 328 -14.26 44.05 -5.09
N ALA A 329 -15.11 44.58 -5.98
CA ALA A 329 -16.46 45.02 -5.65
C ALA A 329 -17.37 45.06 -6.89
N GLN A 330 -17.74 43.90 -7.45
CA GLN A 330 -19.02 43.69 -8.15
C GLN A 330 -19.11 42.26 -8.69
N ALA A 331 -20.19 41.58 -8.32
CA ALA A 331 -20.87 40.45 -8.98
C ALA A 331 -21.37 39.41 -7.96
N GLY A 332 -22.06 39.89 -6.92
CA GLY A 332 -23.09 39.10 -6.28
C GLY A 332 -24.39 39.31 -7.06
N GLY A 333 -24.93 38.25 -7.66
CA GLY A 333 -26.28 38.24 -8.22
C GLY A 333 -26.35 37.75 -9.66
N ALA A 334 -26.58 36.45 -9.84
CA ALA A 334 -27.47 35.85 -10.86
C ALA A 334 -27.14 34.36 -11.03
N ALA A 335 -27.83 33.48 -10.30
CA ALA A 335 -28.09 32.09 -10.71
C ALA A 335 -29.06 31.45 -9.71
N ARG A 336 -30.30 31.97 -9.66
CA ARG A 336 -31.39 31.36 -8.89
C ARG A 336 -32.68 31.43 -9.71
N SER A 337 -32.76 30.60 -10.75
CA SER A 337 -34.00 30.20 -11.42
C SER A 337 -33.62 29.34 -12.62
N LEU A 338 -33.97 28.05 -12.60
CA LEU A 338 -34.36 27.22 -13.77
C LEU A 338 -34.46 25.75 -13.33
N ILE A 339 -35.53 25.43 -12.60
CA ILE A 339 -36.17 24.10 -12.66
C ILE A 339 -37.68 24.33 -12.58
N PRO A 340 -38.44 24.25 -13.68
CA PRO A 340 -39.88 24.16 -13.64
C PRO A 340 -40.32 22.69 -13.73
N GLY A 341 -41.12 22.27 -12.76
CA GLY A 341 -42.27 21.37 -12.94
C GLY A 341 -42.02 19.87 -13.14
N LEU A 342 -42.52 19.07 -12.20
CA LEU A 342 -43.47 17.95 -12.41
C LEU A 342 -43.79 17.30 -11.04
N PRO A 343 -44.94 16.63 -10.92
CA PRO A 343 -46.11 16.99 -10.11
C PRO A 343 -45.95 16.83 -8.58
#